data_AF-A0A1V4AR96-F1
#
_entry.id   AF-A0A1V4AR96-F1
#
_cell.length_a   1.000
_cell.length_b   1.000
_cell.length_c   1.000
_cell.angle_alpha   90.00
_cell.angle_beta   90.00
_cell.angle_gamma   90.00
#
_symmetry.space_group_name_H-M   'P 1'
#
loop_
_entity.id
_entity.type
_entity.pdbx_description
1 polymer ?
#
loop_
_entity_poly.entity_id
_entity_poly.type
_entity_poly.pdbx_seq_one_letter_code
_entity_poly.pdbx_strand_id
1 'polypeptide(L)'
;MWDFIGDVSNIIQIVSIFPWLVTAYLFWNRAKKYRELMKKQEGTTSQKPKALAIGLVGTGDISNQVKQFLNNQSLQMEIEPFYIEPGTGITKDNIQKLLREILGIKTKLTSEGVTEIHLFLAAPVAFGAAIGALLDNWVPVKVYQAVKTGGYEFWTILHKGYIPGVDSSLFKEVMDPEL
;
A
#
# COMPACT_ATOMS: atom_id res chain seq x y z
N MET A 1 26.71 -52.42 -8.25
CA MET A 1 25.88 -51.68 -9.25
C MET A 1 24.70 -51.00 -8.57
N TRP A 2 23.90 -51.72 -7.77
CA TRP A 2 22.79 -51.14 -6.99
C TRP A 2 23.25 -50.14 -5.92
N ASP A 3 24.38 -50.38 -5.24
CA ASP A 3 24.92 -49.45 -4.24
C ASP A 3 25.39 -48.12 -4.85
N PHE A 4 25.99 -48.17 -6.05
CA PHE A 4 26.40 -46.98 -6.80
C PHE A 4 25.19 -46.12 -7.22
N ILE A 5 24.08 -46.76 -7.60
CA ILE A 5 22.82 -46.05 -7.92
C ILE A 5 22.23 -45.44 -6.65
N GLY A 6 22.34 -46.12 -5.50
CA GLY A 6 21.91 -45.60 -4.20
C GLY A 6 22.71 -44.38 -3.75
N ASP A 7 24.04 -44.42 -3.89
CA ASP A 7 24.93 -43.32 -3.53
C ASP A 7 24.69 -42.08 -4.41
N VAL A 8 24.48 -42.27 -5.72
CA VAL A 8 24.13 -41.18 -6.65
C VAL A 8 22.76 -40.58 -6.31
N SER A 9 21.78 -41.40 -5.92
CA SER A 9 20.46 -40.92 -5.51
C SER A 9 20.51 -40.03 -4.26
N ASN A 10 21.30 -40.40 -3.24
CA ASN A 10 21.49 -39.58 -2.05
C ASN A 10 22.16 -38.23 -2.36
N ILE A 11 23.15 -38.22 -3.25
CA ILE A 11 23.83 -36.98 -3.69
C ILE A 11 22.84 -36.07 -4.41
N ILE A 12 22.01 -36.61 -5.31
CA ILE A 12 21.00 -35.84 -6.05
C ILE A 12 19.98 -35.20 -5.08
N GLN A 13 19.54 -35.92 -4.05
CA GLN A 13 18.60 -35.39 -3.06
C GLN A 13 19.19 -34.22 -2.25
N ILE A 14 20.45 -34.34 -1.82
CA ILE A 14 21.16 -33.27 -1.10
C ILE A 14 21.33 -32.04 -2.00
N VAL A 15 21.73 -32.24 -3.26
CA VAL A 15 21.90 -31.14 -4.23
C VAL A 15 20.55 -30.48 -4.57
N SER A 16 19.45 -31.23 -4.57
CA SER A 16 18.11 -30.72 -4.90
C SER A 16 17.55 -29.76 -3.84
N ILE A 17 18.05 -29.81 -2.60
CA ILE A 17 17.66 -28.88 -1.53
C ILE A 17 18.38 -27.53 -1.63
N PHE A 18 19.55 -27.48 -2.27
CA PHE A 18 20.34 -26.24 -2.38
C PHE A 18 19.59 -25.07 -3.05
N PRO A 19 18.89 -25.26 -4.19
CA PRO A 19 18.07 -24.20 -4.79
C PRO A 19 16.99 -23.67 -3.83
N TRP A 20 16.38 -24.54 -3.03
CA TRP A 20 15.40 -24.14 -2.01
C TRP A 20 16.03 -23.34 -0.88
N LEU A 21 17.21 -23.72 -0.40
CA LEU A 21 17.93 -22.97 0.62
C LEU A 21 18.38 -21.59 0.11
N VAL A 22 18.89 -21.52 -1.11
CA VAL A 22 19.31 -20.26 -1.74
C VAL A 22 18.11 -19.34 -1.94
N THR A 23 17.00 -19.85 -2.48
CA THR A 23 15.77 -19.05 -2.66
C THR A 23 15.20 -18.59 -1.32
N ALA A 24 15.16 -19.46 -0.31
CA ALA A 24 14.73 -19.09 1.05
C ALA A 24 15.62 -17.98 1.64
N TYR A 25 16.94 -18.10 1.51
CA TYR A 25 17.89 -17.08 1.97
C TYR A 25 17.70 -15.74 1.27
N LEU A 26 17.56 -15.74 -0.05
CA LEU A 26 17.30 -14.54 -0.85
C LEU A 26 15.97 -13.88 -0.45
N PHE A 27 14.92 -14.68 -0.27
CA PHE A 27 13.60 -14.19 0.14
C PHE A 27 13.64 -13.58 1.55
N TRP A 28 14.35 -14.21 2.48
CA TRP A 28 14.54 -13.69 3.84
C TRP A 28 15.25 -12.34 3.85
N ASN A 29 16.37 -12.23 3.13
CA ASN A 29 17.13 -10.98 3.04
C ASN A 29 16.30 -9.85 2.42
N ARG A 30 15.53 -10.16 1.37
CA ARG A 30 14.59 -9.22 0.76
C ARG A 30 13.51 -8.77 1.74
N ALA A 31 12.90 -9.70 2.48
CA ALA A 31 11.88 -9.39 3.48
C ALA A 31 12.44 -8.52 4.61
N LYS A 32 13.67 -8.75 5.06
CA LYS A 32 14.34 -7.92 6.08
C LYS A 32 14.57 -6.50 5.58
N LYS A 33 15.15 -6.36 4.39
CA LYS A 33 15.40 -5.04 3.77
C LYS A 33 14.10 -4.26 3.55
N TYR A 34 13.04 -4.96 3.12
CA TYR A 34 11.69 -4.40 2.99
C TYR A 34 11.19 -3.78 4.30
N ARG A 35 11.27 -4.55 5.40
CA ARG A 35 10.84 -4.08 6.73
C ARG A 35 11.60 -2.85 7.19
N GLU A 36 12.91 -2.79 6.93
CA GLU A 36 13.73 -1.63 7.29
C GLU A 36 13.37 -0.38 6.47
N LEU A 37 13.08 -0.53 5.18
CA LEU A 37 12.64 0.56 4.32
C LEU A 37 11.26 1.09 4.75
N MET A 38 10.30 0.20 5.05
CA MET A 38 8.98 0.59 5.53
C MET A 38 9.05 1.36 6.84
N LYS A 39 9.87 0.92 7.80
CA LYS A 39 10.07 1.63 9.08
C LYS A 39 10.65 3.03 8.90
N LYS A 40 11.61 3.20 7.98
CA LYS A 40 12.18 4.52 7.65
C LYS A 40 11.12 5.44 7.05
N GLN A 41 10.30 4.90 6.16
CA GLN A 41 9.23 5.63 5.47
C GLN A 41 8.08 6.02 6.40
N GLU A 42 7.72 5.15 7.34
CA GLU A 42 6.69 5.42 8.35
C GLU A 42 7.06 6.64 9.20
N GLY A 43 8.30 6.70 9.70
CA GLY A 43 8.78 7.76 10.58
C GLY A 43 9.12 9.10 9.92
N THR A 44 9.10 9.19 8.58
CA THR A 44 9.46 10.42 7.87
C THR A 44 8.19 11.19 7.50
N THR A 45 7.87 12.28 8.20
CA THR A 45 6.72 13.14 7.87
C THR A 45 7.18 14.35 7.08
N SER A 46 6.53 14.62 5.95
CA SER A 46 6.78 15.81 5.13
C SER A 46 6.33 17.12 5.82
N GLN A 47 6.64 18.27 5.22
CA GLN A 47 6.38 19.59 5.83
C GLN A 47 4.89 19.98 5.89
N LYS A 48 4.08 19.54 4.92
CA LYS A 48 2.63 19.82 4.86
C LYS A 48 1.84 18.52 4.66
N PRO A 49 1.76 17.65 5.68
CA PRO A 49 0.99 16.42 5.59
C PRO A 49 -0.52 16.70 5.75
N LYS A 50 -1.36 15.92 5.06
CA LYS A 50 -2.81 15.86 5.32
C LYS A 50 -3.28 14.42 5.44
N ALA A 51 -4.31 14.19 6.26
CA ALA A 51 -5.00 12.93 6.34
C ALA A 51 -6.21 12.93 5.41
N LEU A 52 -6.34 11.92 4.56
CA LEU A 52 -7.49 11.71 3.69
C LEU A 52 -8.30 10.52 4.22
N ALA A 53 -9.50 10.79 4.71
CA ALA A 53 -10.36 9.81 5.37
C ALA A 53 -11.54 9.45 4.45
N ILE A 54 -11.50 8.27 3.82
CA ILE A 54 -12.51 7.82 2.86
C ILE A 54 -13.39 6.71 3.46
N GLY A 55 -14.67 6.99 3.69
CA GLY A 55 -15.65 6.04 4.25
C GLY A 55 -16.85 5.81 3.33
N LEU A 56 -16.95 4.64 2.70
CA LEU A 56 -17.95 4.37 1.65
C LEU A 56 -18.90 3.20 1.92
N VAL A 57 -18.55 2.27 2.81
CA VAL A 57 -19.35 1.05 3.01
C VAL A 57 -19.72 0.87 4.46
N GLY A 58 -21.00 1.07 4.78
CA GLY A 58 -21.62 0.73 6.07
C GLY A 58 -21.06 1.45 7.31
N THR A 59 -19.97 2.19 7.14
CA THR A 59 -19.18 2.84 8.19
C THR A 59 -19.44 4.33 8.27
N GLY A 60 -19.93 4.94 7.20
CA GLY A 60 -20.17 6.39 7.14
C GLY A 60 -18.88 7.19 7.32
N ASP A 61 -18.97 8.29 8.06
CA ASP A 61 -17.82 9.14 8.35
C ASP A 61 -16.83 8.47 9.33
N ILE A 62 -15.62 8.20 8.86
CA ILE A 62 -14.53 7.60 9.65
C ILE A 62 -13.59 8.65 10.28
N SER A 63 -13.85 9.94 10.10
CA SER A 63 -12.94 11.03 10.50
C SER A 63 -12.63 11.04 11.99
N ASN A 64 -13.60 10.67 12.83
CA ASN A 64 -13.38 10.58 14.27
C ASN A 64 -12.39 9.46 14.65
N GLN A 65 -12.46 8.32 13.96
CA GLN A 65 -11.54 7.20 14.18
C GLN A 65 -10.12 7.57 13.73
N VAL A 66 -10.03 8.23 12.56
CA VAL A 66 -8.76 8.76 12.04
C VAL A 66 -8.17 9.79 13.00
N LYS A 67 -8.99 10.73 13.50
CA LYS A 67 -8.56 11.74 14.47
C LYS A 67 -8.02 11.11 15.75
N GLN A 68 -8.71 10.09 16.28
CA GLN A 68 -8.25 9.37 17.46
C GLN A 68 -6.91 8.68 17.20
N PHE A 69 -6.75 8.03 16.04
CA PHE A 69 -5.50 7.40 15.66
C PHE A 69 -4.35 8.41 15.55
N LEU A 70 -4.56 9.54 14.86
CA LEU A 70 -3.55 10.59 14.70
C LEU A 70 -3.11 11.15 16.06
N ASN A 71 -4.07 11.40 16.97
CA ASN A 71 -3.76 11.85 18.33
C ASN A 71 -2.92 10.83 19.11
N ASN A 72 -3.26 9.54 19.01
CA ASN A 72 -2.50 8.47 19.68
C ASN A 72 -1.07 8.35 19.15
N GLN A 73 -0.86 8.65 17.87
CA GLN A 73 0.46 8.65 17.23
C GLN A 73 1.19 10.01 17.36
N SER A 74 0.61 10.97 18.10
CA SER A 74 1.15 12.34 18.23
C SER A 74 1.38 13.04 16.87
N LEU A 75 0.58 12.69 15.87
CA LEU A 75 0.63 13.27 14.53
C LEU A 75 -0.37 14.43 14.43
N GLN A 76 0.12 15.63 14.12
CA GLN A 76 -0.71 16.81 13.92
C GLN A 76 -0.87 17.09 12.42
N MET A 77 -2.05 16.78 11.87
CA MET A 77 -2.41 17.10 10.49
C MET A 77 -3.90 17.33 10.35
N GLU A 78 -4.29 18.12 9.35
CA GLU A 78 -5.69 18.34 9.00
C GLU A 78 -6.28 17.10 8.32
N ILE A 79 -7.56 16.81 8.62
CA ILE A 79 -8.30 15.68 8.04
C ILE A 79 -9.22 16.22 6.95
N GLU A 80 -9.07 15.69 5.74
CA GLU A 80 -10.00 15.88 4.63
C GLU A 80 -10.94 14.66 4.57
N PRO A 81 -12.21 14.81 4.98
CA PRO A 81 -13.17 13.72 4.99
C PRO A 81 -13.83 13.54 3.62
N PHE A 82 -14.07 12.29 3.24
CA PHE A 82 -14.94 11.94 2.13
C PHE A 82 -15.78 10.72 2.49
N TYR A 83 -17.09 10.89 2.52
CA TYR A 83 -18.01 9.81 2.82
C TYR A 83 -19.31 9.96 2.04
N ILE A 84 -20.00 8.85 1.84
CA ILE A 84 -21.36 8.82 1.31
C ILE A 84 -22.35 8.53 2.43
N GLU A 85 -23.62 8.84 2.19
CA GLU A 85 -24.68 8.52 3.13
C GLU A 85 -24.71 7.01 3.45
N PRO A 86 -24.88 6.65 4.73
CA PRO A 86 -25.01 5.25 5.12
C PRO A 86 -26.13 4.55 4.34
N GLY A 87 -25.81 3.41 3.73
CA GLY A 87 -26.79 2.60 2.98
C GLY A 87 -26.87 2.89 1.48
N THR A 88 -26.30 3.99 0.97
CA THR A 88 -26.24 4.24 -0.49
C THR A 88 -25.33 3.23 -1.21
N GLY A 89 -24.22 2.84 -0.56
CA GLY A 89 -23.25 1.89 -1.10
C GLY A 89 -22.57 2.35 -2.39
N ILE A 90 -21.70 1.50 -2.93
CA ILE A 90 -21.05 1.72 -4.23
C ILE A 90 -21.73 0.86 -5.28
N THR A 91 -22.21 1.49 -6.34
CA THR A 91 -22.88 0.85 -7.48
C THR A 91 -22.13 1.17 -8.77
N LYS A 92 -22.46 0.44 -9.85
CA LYS A 92 -21.89 0.71 -11.19
C LYS A 92 -22.25 2.12 -11.69
N ASP A 93 -23.40 2.65 -11.26
CA ASP A 93 -23.90 3.94 -11.74
C ASP A 93 -23.28 5.12 -10.99
N ASN A 94 -22.94 4.95 -9.70
CA ASN A 94 -22.38 6.03 -8.89
C ASN A 94 -20.85 6.05 -8.84
N ILE A 95 -20.16 4.94 -9.16
CA ILE A 95 -18.70 4.83 -9.01
C ILE A 95 -17.95 5.93 -9.79
N GLN A 96 -18.37 6.25 -11.01
CA GLN A 96 -17.74 7.30 -11.83
C GLN A 96 -17.87 8.68 -11.20
N LYS A 97 -19.02 8.97 -10.57
CA LYS A 97 -19.25 10.22 -9.85
C LYS A 97 -18.33 10.30 -8.63
N LEU A 98 -18.26 9.25 -7.83
CA LEU A 98 -17.41 9.18 -6.63
C LEU A 98 -15.93 9.36 -6.97
N LEU A 99 -15.44 8.72 -8.04
CA LEU A 99 -14.05 8.88 -8.49
C LEU A 99 -13.75 10.32 -8.95
N ARG A 100 -14.71 11.00 -9.59
CA ARG A 100 -14.57 12.43 -9.95
C ARG A 100 -14.51 13.33 -8.73
N GLU A 101 -15.29 13.05 -7.70
CA GLU A 101 -15.26 13.79 -6.44
C GLU A 101 -13.90 13.64 -5.75
N ILE A 102 -13.36 12.42 -5.70
CA ILE A 102 -11.99 12.18 -5.21
C ILE A 102 -10.94 12.91 -6.05
N LEU A 103 -11.09 12.94 -7.38
CA LEU A 103 -10.21 13.71 -8.25
C LEU A 103 -10.28 15.21 -7.94
N GLY A 104 -11.47 15.72 -7.63
CA GLY A 104 -11.66 17.09 -7.14
C GLY A 104 -10.90 17.35 -5.85
N ILE A 105 -10.96 16.43 -4.88
CA ILE A 105 -10.19 16.51 -3.63
C ILE A 105 -8.68 16.51 -3.92
N LYS A 106 -8.18 15.57 -4.75
CA LYS A 106 -6.77 15.55 -5.18
C LYS A 106 -6.34 16.90 -5.76
N THR A 107 -7.18 17.50 -6.62
CA THR A 107 -6.91 18.79 -7.26
C THR A 107 -6.85 19.92 -6.22
N LYS A 108 -7.82 19.98 -5.30
CA LYS A 108 -7.84 20.92 -4.17
C LYS A 108 -6.57 20.79 -3.34
N LEU A 109 -6.24 19.59 -2.87
CA LEU A 109 -5.06 19.35 -2.02
C LEU A 109 -3.74 19.67 -2.75
N THR A 110 -3.69 19.45 -4.06
CA THR A 110 -2.55 19.87 -4.89
C THR A 110 -2.40 21.39 -4.89
N SER A 111 -3.50 22.13 -5.08
CA SER A 111 -3.48 23.60 -5.07
C SER A 111 -3.08 24.20 -3.71
N GLU A 112 -3.36 23.49 -2.62
CA GLU A 112 -2.94 23.88 -1.26
C GLU A 112 -1.45 23.61 -0.99
N GLY A 113 -0.76 22.93 -1.90
CA GLY A 113 0.65 22.56 -1.77
C GLY A 113 0.88 21.48 -0.72
N VAL A 114 -0.06 20.55 -0.57
CA VAL A 114 0.11 19.35 0.28
C VAL A 114 1.28 18.54 -0.25
N THR A 115 2.15 18.09 0.65
CA THR A 115 3.41 17.40 0.28
C THR A 115 3.42 15.92 0.65
N GLU A 116 2.43 15.45 1.41
CA GLU A 116 2.26 14.05 1.83
C GLU A 116 0.80 13.79 2.20
N ILE A 117 0.30 12.60 1.89
CA ILE A 117 -1.05 12.17 2.25
C ILE A 117 -0.99 10.93 3.13
N HIS A 118 -1.78 10.94 4.21
CA HIS A 118 -2.07 9.78 5.05
C HIS A 118 -3.47 9.27 4.69
N LEU A 119 -3.54 8.22 3.88
CA LEU A 119 -4.78 7.67 3.35
C LEU A 119 -5.36 6.61 4.28
N PHE A 120 -6.59 6.85 4.75
CA PHE A 120 -7.39 5.93 5.54
C PHE A 120 -8.62 5.53 4.71
N LEU A 121 -8.79 4.23 4.45
CA LEU A 121 -9.82 3.74 3.52
C LEU A 121 -10.74 2.70 4.18
N ALA A 122 -12.05 2.97 4.13
CA ALA A 122 -13.12 2.03 4.45
C ALA A 122 -14.06 1.89 3.23
N ALA A 123 -13.62 1.14 2.23
CA ALA A 123 -14.30 0.97 0.94
C ALA A 123 -14.13 -0.46 0.40
N PRO A 124 -14.92 -0.91 -0.59
CA PRO A 124 -14.70 -2.18 -1.27
C PRO A 124 -13.34 -2.19 -1.96
N VAL A 125 -12.72 -3.35 -2.03
CA VAL A 125 -11.37 -3.53 -2.63
C VAL A 125 -11.29 -2.98 -4.05
N ALA A 126 -12.32 -3.19 -4.87
CA ALA A 126 -12.37 -2.67 -6.24
C ALA A 126 -12.30 -1.13 -6.30
N PHE A 127 -12.96 -0.44 -5.37
CA PHE A 127 -12.86 1.01 -5.26
C PHE A 127 -11.48 1.43 -4.75
N GLY A 128 -10.94 0.71 -3.76
CA GLY A 128 -9.58 0.94 -3.27
C GLY A 128 -8.52 0.85 -4.36
N ALA A 129 -8.64 -0.12 -5.28
CA ALA A 129 -7.75 -0.24 -6.43
C ALA A 129 -7.84 0.98 -7.37
N ALA A 130 -9.05 1.45 -7.65
CA ALA A 130 -9.26 2.65 -8.46
C ALA A 130 -8.69 3.91 -7.79
N ILE A 131 -8.83 4.03 -6.47
CA ILE A 131 -8.22 5.11 -5.68
C ILE A 131 -6.69 5.04 -5.74
N GLY A 132 -6.12 3.84 -5.60
CA GLY A 132 -4.68 3.63 -5.74
C GLY A 132 -4.17 4.12 -7.10
N ALA A 133 -4.86 3.78 -8.19
CA ALA A 133 -4.52 4.26 -9.53
C ALA A 133 -4.67 5.78 -9.70
N LEU A 134 -5.71 6.38 -9.10
CA LEU A 134 -5.96 7.82 -9.16
C LEU A 134 -4.91 8.63 -8.38
N LEU A 135 -4.49 8.11 -7.23
CA LEU A 135 -3.48 8.72 -6.36
C LEU A 135 -2.04 8.38 -6.76
N ASP A 136 -1.85 7.50 -7.74
CA ASP A 136 -0.53 7.17 -8.24
C ASP A 136 0.17 8.41 -8.82
N ASN A 137 1.50 8.43 -8.66
CA ASN A 137 2.39 9.50 -9.13
C ASN A 137 1.95 10.92 -8.72
N TRP A 138 1.41 11.08 -7.51
CA TRP A 138 1.06 12.39 -6.96
C TRP A 138 2.10 12.87 -5.95
N VAL A 139 1.76 12.88 -4.66
CA VAL A 139 2.68 13.02 -3.54
C VAL A 139 2.79 11.66 -2.84
N PRO A 140 3.80 11.43 -1.98
CA PRO A 140 3.86 10.20 -1.20
C PRO A 140 2.53 9.98 -0.43
N VAL A 141 1.85 8.87 -0.73
CA VAL A 141 0.59 8.51 -0.07
C VAL A 141 0.84 7.32 0.85
N LYS A 142 0.88 7.56 2.15
CA LYS A 142 0.97 6.51 3.18
C LYS A 142 -0.40 5.88 3.38
N VAL A 143 -0.49 4.57 3.15
CA VAL A 143 -1.74 3.81 3.22
C VAL A 143 -1.86 3.16 4.59
N TYR A 144 -2.99 3.41 5.24
CA TYR A 144 -3.33 2.87 6.55
C TYR A 144 -4.51 1.92 6.45
N GLN A 145 -4.37 0.75 7.08
CA GLN A 145 -5.42 -0.25 7.14
C GLN A 145 -6.01 -0.34 8.54
N ALA A 146 -7.34 -0.41 8.63
CA ALA A 146 -8.03 -0.65 9.88
C ALA A 146 -7.73 -2.05 10.42
N VAL A 147 -7.42 -2.15 11.72
CA VAL A 147 -7.12 -3.41 12.40
C VAL A 147 -8.35 -3.89 13.18
N LYS A 148 -8.59 -5.21 13.22
CA LYS A 148 -9.73 -5.79 13.94
C LYS A 148 -9.78 -5.45 15.43
N THR A 149 -8.62 -5.21 16.05
CA THR A 149 -8.49 -4.83 17.47
C THR A 149 -8.77 -3.35 17.73
N GLY A 150 -9.10 -2.58 16.69
CA GLY A 150 -9.26 -1.13 16.74
C GLY A 150 -7.99 -0.39 16.31
N GLY A 151 -8.18 0.78 15.71
CA GLY A 151 -7.11 1.62 15.18
C GLY A 151 -6.68 1.27 13.75
N TYR A 152 -5.52 1.82 13.37
CA TYR A 152 -4.96 1.66 12.03
C TYR A 152 -3.50 1.21 12.09
N GLU A 153 -3.05 0.53 11.03
CA GLU A 153 -1.66 0.12 10.83
C GLU A 153 -1.15 0.68 9.51
N PHE A 154 0.08 1.19 9.51
CA PHE A 154 0.75 1.61 8.28
C PHE A 154 1.12 0.39 7.44
N TRP A 155 0.68 0.35 6.19
CA TRP A 155 0.89 -0.80 5.30
C TRP A 155 1.94 -0.54 4.23
N THR A 156 1.85 0.60 3.54
CA THR A 156 2.73 0.91 2.41
C THR A 156 2.67 2.39 2.03
N ILE A 157 3.54 2.80 1.11
CA ILE A 157 3.48 4.11 0.44
C ILE A 157 3.21 3.91 -1.05
N LEU A 158 2.23 4.62 -1.59
CA LEU A 158 2.08 4.79 -3.04
C LEU A 158 3.10 5.84 -3.51
N HIS A 159 4.13 5.38 -4.22
CA HIS A 159 5.05 6.25 -4.96
C HIS A 159 5.59 5.53 -6.20
N LYS A 160 5.84 6.30 -7.27
CA LYS A 160 6.25 5.80 -8.59
C LYS A 160 7.60 5.05 -8.62
N GLY A 161 8.31 4.98 -7.50
CA GLY A 161 9.64 4.36 -7.40
C GLY A 161 9.66 2.99 -6.72
N TYR A 162 8.55 2.51 -6.16
CA TYR A 162 8.57 1.29 -5.37
C TYR A 162 7.18 0.65 -5.28
N ILE A 163 7.09 -0.56 -5.81
CA ILE A 163 5.95 -1.44 -5.56
C ILE A 163 6.49 -2.57 -4.67
N PRO A 164 5.96 -2.74 -3.44
CA PRO A 164 6.29 -3.88 -2.60
C PRO A 164 6.26 -5.20 -3.37
N GLY A 165 7.41 -5.89 -3.46
CA GLY A 165 7.50 -7.20 -4.11
C GLY A 165 7.74 -7.18 -5.62
N VAL A 166 7.79 -6.01 -6.27
CA VAL A 166 8.16 -5.88 -7.69
C VAL A 166 9.49 -5.13 -7.78
N ASP A 167 10.50 -5.77 -8.38
CA ASP A 167 11.80 -5.14 -8.60
C ASP A 167 11.64 -3.95 -9.55
N SER A 168 12.23 -2.81 -9.21
CA SER A 168 12.32 -1.65 -10.11
C SER A 168 13.02 -1.97 -11.44
N SER A 169 13.83 -3.04 -11.50
CA SER A 169 14.42 -3.54 -12.75
C SER A 169 13.39 -4.16 -13.70
N LEU A 170 12.35 -4.84 -13.17
CA LEU A 170 11.26 -5.39 -13.98
C LEU A 170 10.46 -4.29 -14.68
N PHE A 171 10.29 -3.15 -14.02
CA PHE A 171 9.66 -1.98 -14.65
C PHE A 171 10.49 -1.40 -15.78
N LYS A 172 11.83 -1.47 -15.70
CA LYS A 172 12.71 -1.04 -16.80
C LYS A 172 12.63 -1.99 -18.00
N GLU A 173 12.63 -3.30 -17.76
CA GLU A 173 12.44 -4.30 -18.82
C GLU A 173 11.09 -4.18 -19.54
N VAL A 174 10.01 -3.84 -18.83
CA VAL A 174 8.67 -3.70 -19.44
C VAL A 174 8.50 -2.37 -20.17
N MET A 175 9.20 -1.32 -19.76
CA MET A 175 9.05 0.03 -20.30
C MET A 175 10.04 0.37 -21.42
N ASP A 176 11.13 -0.37 -21.57
CA ASP A 176 12.03 -0.31 -22.73
C ASP A 176 11.83 -1.58 -23.60
N PRO A 177 10.97 -1.54 -24.64
CA PRO A 177 10.75 -2.69 -25.52
C PRO A 177 11.89 -2.93 -26.54
N GLU A 178 13.03 -2.25 -26.40
CA GLU A 178 14.18 -2.33 -27.33
C GLU A 178 15.43 -3.02 -26.74
N LEU A 179 15.26 -3.91 -25.75
CA LEU A 179 16.28 -4.88 -25.32
C LEU A 179 15.90 -6.32 -25.69
#